data_AF-A0A378WV71-F1
#
_entry.id   AF-A0A378WV71-F1
#
_cell.length_a   1.000
_cell.length_b   1.000
_cell.length_c   1.000
_cell.angle_alpha   90.00
_cell.angle_beta   90.00
_cell.angle_gamma   90.00
#
_symmetry.space_group_name_H-M   'P 1'
#
loop_
_entity.id
_entity.type
_entity.pdbx_description
1 polymer ?
#
loop_
_entity_poly.entity_id
_entity_poly.type
_entity_poly.pdbx_seq_one_letter_code
_entity_poly.pdbx_strand_id
1 'polypeptide(L)'
;MSRAGGASPTLPLGGRIPTARVMRMSDVRTSYLTDGAEIYRRSFATIRAEADLARFPADVAQVVVRMIHACGQVDLTTDISHTPQVVAAARTALRGGAPILCDATMVASGVTRKRLPADNEVLCLLADPRVPQLAQEMGNTRSAAALELWRDRLDGAVVAIGNAPTALFHLLDMLDAGAPRPAAVLGIPVGFVGAAESKQALAEYGDLDYLTVHGRRGGSAITAAALNAIASEQE
;
A
#
# COMPACT_ATOMS: atom_id res chain seq x y z
N MET A 1 77.64 49.61 -14.97
CA MET A 1 77.62 49.16 -16.38
C MET A 1 77.06 47.75 -16.45
N SER A 2 76.21 47.53 -17.45
CA SER A 2 75.70 46.26 -17.98
C SER A 2 74.52 45.55 -17.29
N ARG A 3 73.47 45.44 -18.10
CA ARG A 3 72.23 44.67 -17.94
C ARG A 3 72.42 43.24 -18.47
N ALA A 4 71.70 42.28 -17.89
CA ALA A 4 71.06 41.14 -18.55
C ALA A 4 70.08 40.55 -17.51
N GLY A 5 68.80 40.25 -17.74
CA GLY A 5 68.10 39.88 -18.97
C GLY A 5 67.35 38.58 -18.70
N GLY A 6 66.32 38.60 -17.84
CA GLY A 6 65.49 37.44 -17.50
C GLY A 6 64.14 37.51 -18.21
N ALA A 7 63.92 36.63 -19.18
CA ALA A 7 62.68 36.52 -19.94
C ALA A 7 61.56 35.89 -19.09
N SER A 8 60.38 36.52 -19.10
CA SER A 8 59.13 35.94 -18.56
C SER A 8 58.53 34.98 -19.58
N PRO A 9 57.98 33.82 -19.17
CA PRO A 9 57.24 32.95 -20.08
C PRO A 9 55.85 33.55 -20.32
N THR A 10 55.54 33.77 -21.60
CA THR A 10 54.22 34.13 -22.10
C THR A 10 53.30 32.91 -22.05
N LEU A 11 52.21 33.00 -21.28
CA LEU A 11 51.10 32.04 -21.35
C LEU A 11 50.29 32.27 -22.64
N PRO A 12 49.89 31.23 -23.38
CA PRO A 12 49.06 31.40 -24.56
C PRO A 12 47.64 31.79 -24.15
N LEU A 13 47.21 32.95 -24.63
CA LEU A 13 45.82 33.39 -24.68
C LEU A 13 45.07 32.52 -25.71
N GLY A 14 43.93 31.96 -25.31
CA GLY A 14 42.89 31.53 -26.26
C GLY A 14 42.47 30.08 -26.18
N GLY A 15 41.75 29.71 -25.11
CA GLY A 15 40.86 28.56 -25.11
C GLY A 15 39.49 28.99 -24.59
N ARG A 16 38.50 29.14 -25.46
CA ARG A 16 37.11 29.34 -25.03
C ARG A 16 36.68 28.09 -24.27
N ILE A 17 36.45 28.22 -22.96
CA ILE A 17 35.75 27.22 -22.17
C ILE A 17 34.40 26.99 -22.87
N PRO A 18 34.03 25.76 -23.26
CA PRO A 18 32.71 25.52 -23.80
C PRO A 18 31.73 25.84 -22.68
N THR A 19 30.95 26.91 -22.85
CA THR A 19 29.85 27.25 -21.95
C THR A 19 28.98 26.01 -21.86
N ALA A 20 28.95 25.38 -20.68
CA ALA A 20 27.98 24.35 -20.36
C ALA A 20 26.61 24.90 -20.77
N ARG A 21 25.93 24.20 -21.69
CA ARG A 21 24.60 24.58 -22.15
C ARG A 21 23.73 24.67 -20.89
N VAL A 22 23.44 25.88 -20.44
CA VAL A 22 22.47 26.11 -19.39
C VAL A 22 21.15 25.62 -19.96
N MET A 23 20.75 24.43 -19.51
CA MET A 23 19.49 23.81 -19.89
C MET A 23 18.39 24.74 -19.39
N ARG A 24 17.67 25.39 -20.33
CA ARG A 24 16.59 26.31 -19.95
C ARG A 24 15.51 25.48 -19.27
N MET A 25 14.97 25.97 -18.14
CA MET A 25 13.82 25.39 -17.43
C MET A 25 12.59 25.14 -18.32
N SER A 26 12.54 25.73 -19.52
CA SER A 26 11.52 25.49 -20.54
C SER A 26 11.62 24.12 -21.23
N ASP A 27 12.81 23.52 -21.34
CA ASP A 27 12.99 22.21 -22.00
C ASP A 27 12.54 21.03 -21.10
N VAL A 28 12.41 21.27 -19.80
CA VAL A 28 11.94 20.27 -18.82
C VAL A 28 10.41 20.08 -18.88
N ARG A 29 9.66 21.01 -19.47
CA ARG A 29 8.18 20.99 -19.43
C ARG A 29 7.52 20.08 -20.48
N THR A 30 8.24 19.46 -21.42
CA THR A 30 7.59 18.92 -22.64
C THR A 30 8.08 17.56 -23.16
N SER A 31 8.56 16.67 -22.31
CA SER A 31 8.70 15.25 -22.67
C SER A 31 8.40 14.34 -21.49
N TYR A 32 7.11 14.11 -21.21
CA TYR A 32 6.67 13.06 -20.30
C TYR A 32 5.68 12.14 -21.02
N LEU A 33 5.67 10.87 -20.63
CA LEU A 33 4.75 9.88 -21.19
C LEU A 33 3.32 10.23 -20.75
N THR A 34 2.39 10.30 -21.70
CA THR A 34 0.97 10.64 -21.44
C THR A 34 0.01 9.46 -21.64
N ASP A 35 0.50 8.34 -22.17
CA ASP A 35 -0.27 7.09 -22.27
C ASP A 35 -0.27 6.37 -20.92
N GLY A 36 -1.42 6.41 -20.23
CA GLY A 36 -1.59 5.78 -18.93
C GLY A 36 -1.36 4.26 -18.94
N ALA A 37 -1.74 3.56 -19.99
CA ALA A 37 -1.54 2.11 -20.08
C ALA A 37 -0.05 1.78 -20.21
N GLU A 38 0.67 2.56 -21.03
CA GLU A 38 2.12 2.41 -21.18
C GLU A 38 2.87 2.79 -19.88
N ILE A 39 2.39 3.79 -19.12
CA ILE A 39 2.94 4.13 -17.80
C ILE A 39 2.80 2.94 -16.85
N TYR A 40 1.62 2.32 -16.76
CA TYR A 40 1.40 1.13 -15.93
C TYR A 40 2.31 -0.03 -16.35
N ARG A 41 2.36 -0.33 -17.65
CA ARG A 41 3.18 -1.40 -18.20
C ARG A 41 4.67 -1.21 -17.86
N ARG A 42 5.20 0.00 -18.06
CA ARG A 42 6.60 0.32 -17.71
C ARG A 42 6.83 0.28 -16.22
N SER A 43 5.93 0.83 -15.41
CA SER A 43 6.07 0.84 -13.95
C SER A 43 6.15 -0.58 -13.39
N PHE A 44 5.26 -1.49 -13.80
CA PHE A 44 5.30 -2.88 -13.34
C PHE A 44 6.51 -3.64 -13.85
N ALA A 45 6.97 -3.37 -15.08
CA ALA A 45 8.21 -3.95 -15.60
C ALA A 45 9.44 -3.50 -14.78
N THR A 46 9.53 -2.22 -14.44
CA THR A 46 10.59 -1.68 -13.58
C THR A 46 10.55 -2.31 -12.19
N ILE A 47 9.38 -2.39 -11.57
CA ILE A 47 9.22 -3.01 -10.24
C ILE A 47 9.69 -4.46 -10.24
N ARG A 48 9.31 -5.25 -11.26
CA ARG A 48 9.75 -6.65 -11.38
C ARG A 48 11.26 -6.80 -11.61
N ALA A 49 11.90 -5.81 -12.22
CA ALA A 49 13.34 -5.82 -12.42
C ALA A 49 14.12 -5.44 -11.16
N GLU A 50 13.52 -4.67 -10.25
CA GLU A 50 14.20 -4.10 -9.08
C GLU A 50 13.83 -4.75 -7.74
N ALA A 51 12.61 -5.28 -7.60
CA ALA A 51 12.12 -5.87 -6.36
C ALA A 51 12.45 -7.37 -6.27
N ASP A 52 12.90 -7.82 -5.10
CA ASP A 52 13.04 -9.25 -4.81
C ASP A 52 11.67 -9.89 -4.53
N LEU A 53 11.15 -10.60 -5.53
CA LEU A 53 9.87 -11.28 -5.49
C LEU A 53 10.00 -12.80 -5.33
N ALA A 54 11.22 -13.34 -5.27
CA ALA A 54 11.48 -14.78 -5.39
C ALA A 54 10.83 -15.61 -4.26
N ARG A 55 10.61 -14.98 -3.10
CA ARG A 55 9.99 -15.63 -1.93
C ARG A 55 8.46 -15.71 -1.98
N PHE A 56 7.81 -15.00 -2.91
CA PHE A 56 6.36 -14.96 -2.98
C PHE A 56 5.82 -15.97 -4.00
N PRO A 57 4.74 -16.70 -3.67
CA PRO A 57 3.93 -17.39 -4.66
C PRO A 57 3.45 -16.42 -5.76
N ALA A 58 3.17 -16.92 -6.95
CA ALA A 58 2.90 -16.08 -8.12
C ALA A 58 1.72 -15.11 -7.94
N ASP A 59 0.66 -15.57 -7.27
CA ASP A 59 -0.52 -14.77 -6.95
C ASP A 59 -0.22 -13.68 -5.92
N VAL A 60 0.56 -13.99 -4.88
CA VAL A 60 1.05 -13.01 -3.89
C VAL A 60 2.01 -12.01 -4.54
N ALA A 61 2.92 -12.47 -5.41
CA ALA A 61 3.87 -11.61 -6.11
C ALA A 61 3.16 -10.54 -6.96
N GLN A 62 2.06 -10.90 -7.63
CA GLN A 62 1.22 -9.95 -8.36
C GLN A 62 0.64 -8.86 -7.44
N VAL A 63 0.18 -9.25 -6.25
CA VAL A 63 -0.34 -8.31 -5.23
C VAL A 63 0.79 -7.39 -4.74
N VAL A 64 1.97 -7.94 -4.44
CA VAL A 64 3.15 -7.20 -3.99
C VAL A 64 3.61 -6.18 -5.03
N VAL A 65 3.62 -6.51 -6.32
CA VAL A 65 3.98 -5.56 -7.39
C VAL A 65 3.06 -4.34 -7.36
N ARG A 66 1.75 -4.54 -7.19
CA ARG A 66 0.79 -3.42 -7.13
C ARG A 66 0.94 -2.61 -5.83
N MET A 67 1.25 -3.27 -4.71
CA MET A 67 1.58 -2.59 -3.45
C MET A 67 2.81 -1.69 -3.58
N ILE A 68 3.89 -2.17 -4.21
CA ILE A 68 5.10 -1.40 -4.47
C ILE A 68 4.80 -0.23 -5.40
N HIS A 69 4.01 -0.43 -6.45
CA HIS A 69 3.60 0.65 -7.36
C HIS A 69 2.89 1.78 -6.60
N ALA A 70 2.07 1.45 -5.60
CA ALA A 70 1.32 2.44 -4.83
C ALA A 70 2.16 3.23 -3.82
N CYS A 71 3.30 2.72 -3.36
CA CYS A 71 4.18 3.44 -2.42
C CYS A 71 5.51 3.92 -3.02
N GLY A 72 5.92 3.39 -4.18
CA GLY A 72 7.20 3.70 -4.82
C GLY A 72 8.41 3.12 -4.10
N GLN A 73 8.25 2.05 -3.31
CA GLN A 73 9.31 1.46 -2.48
C GLN A 73 9.52 -0.01 -2.81
N VAL A 74 10.54 -0.32 -3.63
CA VAL A 74 10.85 -1.70 -4.07
C VAL A 74 11.28 -2.62 -2.92
N ASP A 75 11.79 -2.04 -1.84
CA ASP A 75 12.19 -2.71 -0.61
C ASP A 75 10.99 -3.04 0.31
N LEU A 76 9.75 -2.75 -0.09
CA LEU A 76 8.56 -3.16 0.66
C LEU A 76 8.50 -4.69 0.81
N THR A 77 9.12 -5.43 -0.12
CA THR A 77 9.17 -6.89 -0.10
C THR A 77 9.80 -7.44 1.17
N THR A 78 10.62 -6.71 1.92
CA THR A 78 11.23 -7.21 3.17
C THR A 78 10.24 -7.31 4.32
N ASP A 79 9.17 -6.50 4.29
CA ASP A 79 8.26 -6.36 5.43
C ASP A 79 6.97 -7.16 5.25
N ILE A 80 6.73 -7.72 4.06
CA ILE A 80 5.47 -8.41 3.78
C ILE A 80 5.43 -9.77 4.48
N SER A 81 4.32 -10.04 5.17
CA SER A 81 4.00 -11.37 5.69
C SER A 81 2.60 -11.74 5.25
N HIS A 82 2.39 -13.01 4.96
CA HIS A 82 1.13 -13.49 4.41
C HIS A 82 0.92 -14.96 4.76
N THR A 83 -0.33 -15.40 4.79
CA THR A 83 -0.64 -16.83 4.73
C THR A 83 -0.57 -17.34 3.28
N PRO A 84 -0.36 -18.64 3.06
CA PRO A 84 -0.32 -19.21 1.72
C PRO A 84 -1.62 -19.02 0.92
N GLN A 85 -2.78 -18.94 1.60
CA GLN A 85 -4.10 -18.93 0.94
C GLN A 85 -4.75 -17.55 0.86
N VAL A 86 -4.16 -16.49 1.44
CA VAL A 86 -4.83 -15.18 1.54
C VAL A 86 -5.35 -14.64 0.21
N VAL A 87 -4.58 -14.74 -0.87
CA VAL A 87 -5.01 -14.23 -2.18
C VAL A 87 -6.13 -15.08 -2.75
N ALA A 88 -6.00 -16.41 -2.67
CA ALA A 88 -7.02 -17.34 -3.14
C ALA A 88 -8.34 -17.21 -2.36
N ALA A 89 -8.27 -17.14 -1.03
CA ALA A 89 -9.42 -16.98 -0.14
C ALA A 89 -10.14 -15.65 -0.38
N ALA A 90 -9.40 -14.53 -0.36
CA ALA A 90 -9.97 -13.21 -0.61
C ALA A 90 -10.58 -13.11 -2.02
N ARG A 91 -9.88 -13.61 -3.05
CA ARG A 91 -10.39 -13.58 -4.43
C ARG A 91 -11.64 -14.43 -4.61
N THR A 92 -11.68 -15.61 -3.99
CA THR A 92 -12.87 -16.48 -4.02
C THR A 92 -14.05 -15.79 -3.36
N ALA A 93 -13.85 -15.18 -2.19
CA ALA A 93 -14.89 -14.42 -1.51
C ALA A 93 -15.41 -13.25 -2.36
N LEU A 94 -14.51 -12.46 -2.96
CA LEU A 94 -14.91 -11.35 -3.85
C LEU A 94 -15.69 -11.84 -5.07
N ARG A 95 -15.25 -12.93 -5.72
CA ARG A 95 -15.99 -13.54 -6.84
C ARG A 95 -17.37 -14.05 -6.41
N GLY A 96 -17.51 -14.48 -5.16
CA GLY A 96 -18.77 -14.86 -4.54
C GLY A 96 -19.65 -13.68 -4.10
N GLY A 97 -19.23 -12.43 -4.30
CA GLY A 97 -19.99 -11.24 -3.93
C GLY A 97 -19.74 -10.73 -2.51
N ALA A 98 -18.73 -11.25 -1.79
CA ALA A 98 -18.43 -10.81 -0.43
C ALA A 98 -18.14 -9.29 -0.37
N PRO A 99 -18.56 -8.60 0.72
CA PRO A 99 -18.25 -7.19 0.90
C PRO A 99 -16.78 -6.98 1.26
N ILE A 100 -16.29 -5.78 0.95
CA ILE A 100 -15.00 -5.27 1.44
C ILE A 100 -15.28 -4.31 2.60
N LEU A 101 -14.73 -4.61 3.77
CA LEU A 101 -14.89 -3.83 4.99
C LEU A 101 -13.62 -3.02 5.27
N CYS A 102 -13.71 -1.70 5.14
CA CYS A 102 -12.58 -0.78 5.22
C CYS A 102 -12.61 0.02 6.53
N ASP A 103 -11.47 0.09 7.23
CA ASP A 103 -11.33 0.88 8.46
C ASP A 103 -11.36 2.40 8.22
N ALA A 104 -10.94 2.84 7.02
CA ALA A 104 -10.82 4.24 6.66
C ALA A 104 -11.38 4.54 5.26
N THR A 105 -11.95 5.73 5.11
CA THR A 105 -12.53 6.20 3.83
C THR A 105 -11.49 6.22 2.71
N MET A 106 -10.22 6.52 3.03
CA MET A 106 -9.14 6.48 2.03
C MET A 106 -8.90 5.09 1.46
N VAL A 107 -9.06 4.02 2.24
CA VAL A 107 -8.96 2.64 1.73
C VAL A 107 -10.11 2.38 0.78
N ALA A 108 -11.34 2.66 1.23
CA ALA A 108 -12.56 2.47 0.43
C ALA A 108 -12.52 3.24 -0.90
N SER A 109 -12.10 4.51 -0.87
CA SER A 109 -11.97 5.35 -2.06
C SER A 109 -10.86 4.91 -3.02
N GLY A 110 -9.84 4.19 -2.54
CA GLY A 110 -8.78 3.63 -3.37
C GLY A 110 -9.18 2.36 -4.14
N VAL A 111 -10.32 1.75 -3.79
CA VAL A 111 -10.82 0.56 -4.49
C VAL A 111 -11.38 0.97 -5.87
N THR A 112 -10.77 0.43 -6.92
CA THR A 112 -11.16 0.68 -8.30
C THR A 112 -12.37 -0.17 -8.65
N ARG A 113 -13.56 0.43 -8.65
CA ARG A 113 -14.85 -0.27 -8.85
C ARG A 113 -14.89 -1.19 -10.08
N LYS A 114 -14.34 -0.75 -11.22
CA LYS A 114 -14.28 -1.54 -12.46
C LYS A 114 -13.43 -2.83 -12.38
N ARG A 115 -12.66 -3.02 -11.30
CA ARG A 115 -11.85 -4.22 -11.07
C ARG A 115 -12.55 -5.25 -10.19
N LEU A 116 -13.67 -4.89 -9.56
CA LEU A 116 -14.42 -5.81 -8.71
C LEU A 116 -15.05 -6.91 -9.58
N PRO A 117 -14.91 -8.19 -9.19
CA PRO A 117 -15.39 -9.32 -9.99
C PRO A 117 -16.91 -9.52 -9.90
N ALA A 118 -17.56 -8.92 -8.91
CA ALA A 118 -19.01 -8.88 -8.72
C ALA A 118 -19.44 -7.47 -8.28
N ASP A 119 -20.71 -7.27 -7.95
CA ASP A 119 -21.20 -6.02 -7.33
C ASP A 119 -20.82 -5.97 -5.83
N ASN A 120 -19.53 -6.11 -5.55
CA ASN A 120 -19.00 -6.13 -4.19
C ASN A 120 -19.20 -4.76 -3.53
N GLU A 121 -19.91 -4.73 -2.41
CA GLU A 121 -19.97 -3.54 -1.56
C GLU A 121 -18.57 -3.20 -1.04
N VAL A 122 -18.25 -1.91 -0.98
CA VAL A 122 -17.02 -1.42 -0.32
C VAL A 122 -17.48 -0.43 0.73
N LEU A 123 -17.41 -0.85 1.99
CA LEU A 123 -18.03 -0.18 3.12
C LEU A 123 -16.95 0.40 4.03
N CYS A 124 -17.15 1.65 4.45
CA CYS A 124 -16.39 2.28 5.53
C CYS A 124 -17.42 2.94 6.45
N LEU A 125 -17.58 2.41 7.66
CA LEU A 125 -18.56 2.90 8.62
C LEU A 125 -17.96 3.90 9.62
N LEU A 126 -16.70 4.33 9.44
CA LEU A 126 -16.02 5.28 10.32
C LEU A 126 -16.80 6.60 10.50
N ALA A 127 -17.55 7.03 9.48
CA ALA A 127 -18.36 8.26 9.51
C ALA A 127 -19.82 8.02 9.92
N ASP A 128 -20.20 6.80 10.29
CA ASP A 128 -21.55 6.51 10.77
C ASP A 128 -21.84 7.32 12.05
N PRO A 129 -23.01 7.99 12.14
CA PRO A 129 -23.32 8.88 13.26
C PRO A 129 -23.36 8.17 14.62
N ARG A 130 -23.47 6.84 14.67
CA ARG A 130 -23.44 6.05 15.92
C ARG A 130 -22.01 5.88 16.48
N VAL A 131 -20.98 5.98 15.63
CA VAL A 131 -19.59 5.67 16.00
C VAL A 131 -19.02 6.55 17.12
N PRO A 132 -19.23 7.89 17.14
CA PRO A 132 -18.67 8.73 18.20
C PRO A 132 -19.16 8.34 19.59
N GLN A 133 -20.46 8.04 19.74
CA GLN A 133 -21.03 7.60 21.01
C GLN A 133 -20.52 6.21 21.39
N LEU A 134 -20.53 5.27 20.44
CA LEU A 134 -20.06 3.91 20.67
C LEU A 134 -18.58 3.86 21.11
N ALA A 135 -17.73 4.70 20.51
CA ALA A 135 -16.34 4.84 20.91
C ALA A 135 -16.18 5.32 22.36
N GLN A 136 -17.03 6.24 22.82
CA GLN A 136 -17.02 6.70 24.21
C GLN A 136 -17.47 5.58 25.16
N GLU A 137 -18.54 4.86 24.83
CA GLU A 137 -19.08 3.76 25.64
C GLU A 137 -18.07 2.60 25.77
N MET A 138 -17.35 2.30 24.69
CA MET A 138 -16.31 1.27 24.68
C MET A 138 -14.97 1.72 25.29
N GLY A 139 -14.79 3.03 25.53
CA GLY A 139 -13.50 3.59 25.91
C GLY A 139 -12.40 3.35 24.87
N ASN A 140 -12.74 3.34 23.58
CA ASN A 140 -11.84 3.02 22.48
C ASN A 140 -11.89 4.10 21.38
N THR A 141 -11.04 3.97 20.36
CA THR A 141 -11.03 4.87 19.19
C THR A 141 -12.26 4.69 18.31
N ARG A 142 -12.60 5.73 17.55
CA ARG A 142 -13.67 5.66 16.54
C ARG A 142 -13.44 4.56 15.50
N SER A 143 -12.20 4.36 15.06
CA SER A 143 -11.87 3.32 14.09
C SER A 143 -12.14 1.92 14.63
N ALA A 144 -11.77 1.65 15.90
CA ALA A 144 -12.10 0.38 16.55
C ALA A 144 -13.60 0.21 16.75
N ALA A 145 -14.29 1.22 17.29
CA ALA A 145 -15.73 1.19 17.53
C ALA A 145 -16.54 0.98 16.24
N ALA A 146 -16.08 1.50 15.09
CA ALA A 146 -16.75 1.32 13.81
C ALA A 146 -16.84 -0.15 13.36
N LEU A 147 -15.95 -1.03 13.83
CA LEU A 147 -15.98 -2.47 13.51
C LEU A 147 -17.16 -3.18 14.16
N GLU A 148 -17.69 -2.67 15.27
CA GLU A 148 -18.89 -3.22 15.89
C GLU A 148 -20.10 -3.18 14.94
N LEU A 149 -20.11 -2.19 14.04
CA LEU A 149 -21.13 -2.05 13.01
C LEU A 149 -20.90 -2.98 11.81
N TRP A 150 -19.85 -3.81 11.82
CA TRP A 150 -19.58 -4.82 10.78
C TRP A 150 -20.12 -6.21 11.13
N ARG A 151 -20.57 -6.47 12.36
CA ARG A 151 -20.82 -7.83 12.87
C ARG A 151 -21.72 -8.67 11.95
N ASP A 152 -22.78 -8.07 11.43
CA ASP A 152 -23.76 -8.66 10.51
C ASP A 152 -23.24 -8.82 9.06
N ARG A 153 -22.10 -8.21 8.75
CA ARG A 153 -21.46 -8.24 7.43
C ARG A 153 -20.09 -8.92 7.42
N LEU A 154 -19.57 -9.33 8.59
CA LEU A 154 -18.19 -9.78 8.76
C LEU A 154 -17.96 -11.21 8.24
N ASP A 155 -18.97 -12.07 8.31
CA ASP A 155 -18.87 -13.46 7.89
C ASP A 155 -18.50 -13.56 6.40
N GLY A 156 -17.36 -14.19 6.10
CA GLY A 156 -16.85 -14.34 4.74
C GLY A 156 -16.41 -13.03 4.06
N ALA A 157 -16.39 -11.90 4.76
CA ALA A 157 -15.96 -10.62 4.19
C ALA A 157 -14.47 -10.56 3.89
N VAL A 158 -14.06 -9.64 3.03
CA VAL A 158 -12.65 -9.26 2.90
C VAL A 158 -12.43 -7.99 3.73
N VAL A 159 -11.70 -8.11 4.84
CA VAL A 159 -11.41 -7.00 5.73
C VAL A 159 -10.14 -6.28 5.28
N ALA A 160 -10.17 -4.95 5.25
CA ALA A 160 -9.07 -4.10 4.81
C ALA A 160 -8.82 -2.98 5.82
N ILE A 161 -7.81 -3.17 6.67
CA ILE A 161 -7.41 -2.22 7.70
C ILE A 161 -6.11 -1.56 7.25
N GLY A 162 -6.23 -0.37 6.66
CA GLY A 162 -5.11 0.35 6.07
C GLY A 162 -4.65 1.56 6.87
N ASN A 163 -5.33 1.92 7.96
CA ASN A 163 -5.00 3.12 8.74
C ASN A 163 -4.78 2.82 10.22
N ALA A 164 -5.78 2.26 10.90
CA ALA A 164 -5.87 2.30 12.36
C ALA A 164 -5.39 0.99 13.01
N PRO A 165 -4.26 1.00 13.74
CA PRO A 165 -3.82 -0.18 14.50
C PRO A 165 -4.83 -0.65 15.54
N THR A 166 -5.58 0.29 16.14
CA THR A 166 -6.63 -0.01 17.11
C THR A 166 -7.79 -0.76 16.48
N ALA A 167 -8.12 -0.52 15.21
CA ALA A 167 -9.11 -1.33 14.50
C ALA A 167 -8.61 -2.76 14.29
N LEU A 168 -7.31 -2.95 14.01
CA LEU A 168 -6.76 -4.30 13.86
C LEU A 168 -6.74 -5.06 15.18
N PHE A 169 -6.28 -4.44 16.28
CA PHE A 169 -6.38 -5.07 17.61
C PHE A 169 -7.82 -5.43 17.96
N HIS A 170 -8.75 -4.47 17.80
CA HIS A 170 -10.16 -4.69 18.13
C HIS A 170 -10.82 -5.78 17.26
N LEU A 171 -10.41 -5.92 15.99
CA LEU A 171 -10.86 -7.03 15.15
C LEU A 171 -10.48 -8.38 15.77
N LEU A 172 -9.24 -8.53 16.25
CA LEU A 172 -8.78 -9.77 16.88
C LEU A 172 -9.57 -10.03 18.17
N ASP A 173 -9.77 -9.00 19.00
CA ASP A 173 -10.59 -9.10 20.22
C ASP A 173 -12.04 -9.53 19.90
N MET A 174 -12.63 -9.00 18.82
CA MET A 174 -13.97 -9.39 18.37
C MET A 174 -14.02 -10.86 17.96
N LEU A 175 -13.01 -11.35 17.25
CA LEU A 175 -12.94 -12.74 16.79
C LEU A 175 -12.75 -13.71 17.97
N ASP A 176 -11.93 -13.34 18.96
CA ASP A 176 -11.78 -14.11 20.21
C ASP A 176 -13.08 -14.14 21.01
N ALA A 177 -13.87 -13.08 20.95
CA ALA A 177 -15.22 -13.02 21.52
C ALA A 177 -16.29 -13.75 20.68
N GLY A 178 -15.91 -14.45 19.61
CA GLY A 178 -16.82 -15.26 18.79
C GLY A 178 -17.57 -14.49 17.71
N ALA A 179 -17.06 -13.34 17.26
CA ALA A 179 -17.61 -12.68 16.07
C ALA A 179 -17.47 -13.57 14.82
N PRO A 180 -18.34 -13.39 13.80
CA PRO A 180 -18.21 -14.12 12.54
C PRO A 180 -16.84 -13.88 11.88
N ARG A 181 -16.36 -14.87 11.11
CA ARG A 181 -14.98 -14.84 10.60
C ARG A 181 -14.92 -14.26 9.19
N PRO A 182 -14.02 -13.31 8.92
CA PRO A 182 -13.79 -12.85 7.54
C PRO A 182 -13.10 -13.96 6.73
N ALA A 183 -13.26 -13.91 5.41
CA ALA A 183 -12.55 -14.80 4.49
C ALA A 183 -11.05 -14.45 4.41
N ALA A 184 -10.69 -13.18 4.58
CA ALA A 184 -9.30 -12.73 4.61
C ALA A 184 -9.17 -11.35 5.28
N VAL A 185 -8.00 -11.08 5.86
CA VAL A 185 -7.66 -9.79 6.50
C VAL A 185 -6.42 -9.17 5.86
N LEU A 186 -6.58 -8.03 5.19
CA LEU A 186 -5.48 -7.15 4.80
C LEU A 186 -5.20 -6.18 5.94
N GLY A 187 -4.42 -6.64 6.92
CA GLY A 187 -4.05 -5.85 8.10
C GLY A 187 -2.79 -5.05 7.84
N ILE A 188 -2.91 -3.90 7.18
CA ILE A 188 -1.79 -3.06 6.73
C ILE A 188 -1.87 -1.64 7.35
N PRO A 189 -2.20 -1.47 8.66
CA PRO A 189 -2.18 -0.14 9.27
C PRO A 189 -0.76 0.45 9.24
N VAL A 190 -0.68 1.75 8.97
CA VAL A 190 0.55 2.55 9.04
C VAL A 190 0.62 3.25 10.38
N GLY A 191 1.82 3.42 10.94
CA GLY A 191 1.95 4.26 12.12
C GLY A 191 3.20 4.02 12.93
N PHE A 192 3.43 4.91 13.89
CA PHE A 192 4.56 4.86 14.82
C PHE A 192 4.20 4.21 16.16
N VAL A 193 2.90 4.08 16.46
CA VAL A 193 2.38 3.56 17.74
C VAL A 193 1.35 2.48 17.44
N GLY A 194 1.56 1.27 17.95
CA GLY A 194 0.63 0.14 17.83
C GLY A 194 0.59 -0.54 16.45
N ALA A 195 1.07 0.12 15.38
CA ALA A 195 1.03 -0.45 14.04
C ALA A 195 1.84 -1.74 13.93
N ALA A 196 3.10 -1.72 14.36
CA ALA A 196 3.97 -2.89 14.28
C ALA A 196 3.42 -4.04 15.13
N GLU A 197 2.94 -3.71 16.33
CA GLU A 197 2.43 -4.64 17.32
C GLU A 197 1.11 -5.28 16.87
N SER A 198 0.16 -4.51 16.34
CA SER A 198 -1.12 -5.04 15.83
C SER A 198 -0.93 -5.99 14.65
N LYS A 199 0.01 -5.68 13.76
CA LYS A 199 0.36 -6.51 12.61
C LYS A 199 1.11 -7.78 13.01
N GLN A 200 1.93 -7.69 14.05
CA GLN A 200 2.55 -8.87 14.66
C GLN A 200 1.49 -9.78 15.29
N ALA A 201 0.55 -9.20 16.06
CA ALA A 201 -0.56 -9.95 16.65
C ALA A 201 -1.42 -10.65 15.58
N LEU A 202 -1.70 -9.98 14.45
CA LEU A 202 -2.38 -10.60 13.31
C LEU A 202 -1.59 -11.80 12.75
N ALA A 203 -0.28 -11.66 12.59
CA ALA A 203 0.58 -12.72 12.06
C ALA A 203 0.68 -13.93 13.00
N GLU A 204 0.60 -13.69 14.31
CA GLU A 204 0.65 -14.72 15.35
C GLU A 204 -0.71 -15.36 15.65
N TYR A 205 -1.82 -14.81 15.12
CA TYR A 205 -3.18 -15.26 15.41
C TYR A 205 -3.47 -16.70 14.90
N GLY A 206 -2.76 -17.16 13.87
CA GLY A 206 -2.76 -18.57 13.41
C GLY A 206 -3.96 -19.01 12.56
N ASP A 207 -5.18 -18.61 12.90
CA ASP A 207 -6.41 -19.15 12.29
C ASP A 207 -7.09 -18.20 11.26
N LEU A 208 -6.36 -17.20 10.76
CA LEU A 208 -6.87 -16.24 9.77
C LEU A 208 -5.96 -16.16 8.56
N ASP A 209 -6.57 -16.16 7.37
CA ASP A 209 -5.86 -15.79 6.16
C ASP A 209 -5.58 -14.28 6.17
N TYR A 210 -4.30 -13.92 6.10
CA TYR A 210 -3.89 -12.53 6.21
C TYR A 210 -2.78 -12.14 5.24
N LEU A 211 -2.71 -10.82 4.98
CA LEU A 211 -1.56 -10.16 4.37
C LEU A 211 -1.28 -8.88 5.15
N THR A 212 -0.03 -8.69 5.54
CA THR A 212 0.42 -7.54 6.33
C THR A 212 1.77 -7.01 5.85
N VAL A 213 2.14 -5.83 6.34
CA VAL A 213 3.44 -5.18 6.13
C VAL A 213 4.00 -4.86 7.52
N HIS A 214 4.96 -5.64 8.03
CA HIS A 214 5.51 -5.46 9.37
C HIS A 214 6.15 -4.07 9.59
N GLY A 215 6.41 -3.74 10.85
CA GLY A 215 6.98 -2.46 11.24
C GLY A 215 6.00 -1.30 11.06
N ARG A 216 6.50 -0.12 10.68
CA ARG A 216 5.71 1.12 10.62
C ARG A 216 5.03 1.37 9.27
N ARG A 217 5.55 0.75 8.20
CA ARG A 217 5.04 0.92 6.83
C ARG A 217 3.66 0.29 6.70
N GLY A 218 2.89 0.79 5.75
CA GLY A 218 1.52 0.36 5.50
C GLY A 218 0.75 1.49 4.84
N GLY A 219 -0.55 1.59 5.10
CA GLY A 219 -1.34 2.74 4.69
C GLY A 219 -2.41 2.40 3.68
N SER A 220 -3.31 3.35 3.49
CA SER A 220 -4.48 3.14 2.64
C SER A 220 -4.15 2.89 1.18
N ALA A 221 -3.10 3.51 0.64
CA ALA A 221 -2.67 3.31 -0.75
C ALA A 221 -2.18 1.88 -0.99
N ILE A 222 -1.32 1.35 -0.11
CA ILE A 222 -0.81 -0.03 -0.17
C ILE A 222 -1.97 -1.02 -0.01
N THR A 223 -2.86 -0.77 0.94
CA THR A 223 -4.03 -1.63 1.21
C THR A 223 -5.00 -1.68 0.03
N ALA A 224 -5.35 -0.53 -0.53
CA ALA A 224 -6.23 -0.45 -1.70
C ALA A 224 -5.58 -1.07 -2.94
N ALA A 225 -4.27 -0.91 -3.11
CA ALA A 225 -3.53 -1.56 -4.19
C ALA A 225 -3.56 -3.09 -4.06
N ALA A 226 -3.40 -3.61 -2.84
CA ALA A 226 -3.55 -5.04 -2.59
C ALA A 226 -4.96 -5.54 -2.96
N LEU A 227 -6.02 -4.86 -2.49
CA LEU A 227 -7.41 -5.17 -2.86
C LEU A 227 -7.62 -5.17 -4.38
N ASN A 228 -7.12 -4.15 -5.07
CA ASN A 228 -7.27 -4.01 -6.52
C ASN A 228 -6.58 -5.14 -7.30
N ALA A 229 -5.44 -5.65 -6.81
CA ALA A 229 -4.74 -6.79 -7.39
C ALA A 229 -5.45 -8.12 -7.09
N ILE A 230 -6.01 -8.29 -5.90
CA ILE A 230 -6.78 -9.48 -5.53
C ILE A 230 -8.07 -9.57 -6.34
N ALA A 231 -8.78 -8.45 -6.50
CA ALA A 231 -10.06 -8.36 -7.20
C ALA A 231 -9.97 -8.70 -8.70
N SER A 232 -8.85 -8.39 -9.35
CA SER A 232 -8.64 -8.66 -10.78
C SER A 232 -7.19 -9.03 -11.09
N GLU A 233 -7.03 -10.11 -11.84
CA GLU A 233 -5.73 -10.63 -12.30
C GLU A 233 -5.16 -9.85 -13.50
N GLN A 234 -5.94 -8.94 -14.10
CA GLN A 234 -5.44 -8.08 -15.18
C GLN A 234 -4.60 -6.95 -14.58
N GLU A 235 -3.32 -6.85 -14.92
CA GLU A 235 -2.46 -5.78 -14.41
C GLU A 235 -2.74 -4.40 -15.01
#